data_AF-A0A6L3SP68-F1
#
_entry.id   AF-A0A6L3SP68-F1
#
_cell.length_a   1.000
_cell.length_b   1.000
_cell.length_c   1.000
_cell.angle_alpha   90.00
_cell.angle_beta   90.00
_cell.angle_gamma   90.00
#
_symmetry.space_group_name_H-M   'P 1'
#
loop_
_entity.id
_entity.type
_entity.pdbx_description
1 polymer ?
#
loop_
_entity_poly.entity_id
_entity_poly.type
_entity_poly.pdbx_seq_one_letter_code
_entity_poly.pdbx_strand_id
1 'polypeptide(L)' 'MIVPDLHTVTVVTYDCKRIVRASSEREAALRAESVLRLLYERGEAIGFRVEGSDTAAILRIAAYLDEIVLEVASGV' A
#
# COMPACT_ATOMS: atom_id res chain seq x y z
N MET A 1 1.35 -29.14 -2.65
CA MET A 1 0.84 -28.01 -1.87
C MET A 1 1.22 -26.75 -2.64
N ILE A 2 0.30 -26.18 -3.43
CA ILE A 2 0.55 -24.92 -4.15
C ILE A 2 0.46 -23.83 -3.08
N VAL A 3 1.57 -23.16 -2.80
CA VAL A 3 1.55 -21.93 -1.99
C VAL A 3 0.83 -20.91 -2.87
N PRO A 4 -0.36 -20.40 -2.52
CA PRO A 4 -1.04 -19.41 -3.34
C PRO A 4 -0.11 -18.20 -3.45
N ASP A 5 0.05 -17.65 -4.66
CA ASP A 5 0.91 -16.50 -4.93
C ASP A 5 0.65 -15.38 -3.91
N LEU A 6 1.54 -15.28 -2.92
CA LEU A 6 1.36 -14.42 -1.76
C LEU A 6 1.82 -13.01 -2.15
N HIS A 7 0.87 -12.16 -2.53
CA HIS A 7 1.15 -10.77 -2.89
C HIS A 7 1.48 -9.99 -1.61
N THR A 8 2.77 -9.67 -1.40
CA THR A 8 3.25 -9.05 -0.15
C THR A 8 3.52 -7.56 -0.32
N VAL A 9 2.56 -6.70 0.01
CA VAL A 9 2.73 -5.24 -0.12
C VAL A 9 3.27 -4.62 1.19
N THR A 10 4.56 -4.35 1.23
CA THR A 10 5.19 -3.72 2.40
C THR A 10 4.98 -2.20 2.43
N VAL A 11 3.89 -1.71 3.03
CA VAL A 11 3.73 -0.27 3.27
C VAL A 11 4.78 0.20 4.29
N VAL A 12 5.61 1.16 3.89
CA VAL A 12 6.63 1.79 4.74
C VAL A 12 6.27 3.25 4.85
N THR A 13 5.91 3.71 6.06
CA THR A 13 5.89 5.16 6.32
C THR A 13 7.23 5.61 6.88
N TYR A 14 7.48 6.92 6.82
CA TYR A 14 8.76 7.50 7.21
C TYR A 14 9.14 7.17 8.66
N ASP A 15 8.15 7.17 9.57
CA ASP A 15 8.35 6.92 11.00
C ASP A 15 7.87 5.53 11.47
N CYS A 16 7.04 4.82 10.69
CA CYS A 16 6.48 3.52 11.05
C CYS A 16 6.53 2.50 9.90
N LYS A 17 7.11 1.33 10.16
CA LYS A 17 7.04 0.20 9.20
C LYS A 17 5.78 -0.63 9.48
N ARG A 18 4.77 -0.53 8.62
CA ARG A 18 3.52 -1.31 8.72
C ARG A 18 3.38 -2.24 7.51
N ILE A 19 3.82 -3.49 7.69
CA ILE A 19 3.76 -4.48 6.62
C ILE A 19 2.32 -4.94 6.42
N VAL A 20 1.78 -4.75 5.21
CA VAL A 20 0.48 -5.29 4.79
C VAL A 20 0.73 -6.60 4.04
N ARG A 21 0.04 -7.67 4.41
CA ARG A 21 0.06 -8.93 3.67
C ARG A 21 -1.37 -9.27 3.27
N ALA A 22 -1.52 -9.68 2.02
CA ALA A 22 -2.82 -10.00 1.45
C ALA A 22 -2.72 -11.17 0.47
N SER A 23 -3.86 -11.80 0.25
CA SER A 23 -4.00 -12.94 -0.65
C SER A 23 -4.28 -12.53 -2.10
N SER A 24 -4.52 -11.23 -2.34
CA SER A 24 -4.79 -10.68 -3.67
C SER A 24 -4.27 -9.24 -3.79
N GLU A 25 -4.03 -8.82 -5.04
CA GLU A 25 -3.72 -7.42 -5.40
C GLU A 25 -4.72 -6.43 -4.79
N ARG A 26 -6.02 -6.69 -4.98
CA ARG A 26 -7.09 -5.80 -4.49
C ARG A 26 -7.10 -5.68 -2.97
N GLU A 27 -7.00 -6.79 -2.27
CA GLU A 27 -6.97 -6.79 -0.80
C GLU A 27 -5.72 -6.05 -0.28
N ALA A 28 -4.58 -6.19 -0.96
CA ALA A 28 -3.36 -5.49 -0.61
C ALA A 28 -3.51 -3.97 -0.78
N ALA A 29 -4.06 -3.54 -1.91
CA ALA A 29 -4.31 -2.14 -2.23
C ALA A 29 -5.24 -1.46 -1.22
N LEU A 30 -6.40 -2.07 -0.93
CA LEU A 30 -7.40 -1.50 -0.01
C LEU A 30 -6.90 -1.41 1.44
N ARG A 31 -6.13 -2.42 1.88
CA ARG A 31 -5.53 -2.39 3.22
C ARG A 31 -4.44 -1.33 3.32
N ALA A 32 -3.61 -1.19 2.28
CA ALA A 32 -2.60 -0.14 2.22
C ALA A 32 -3.22 1.25 2.22
N GLU A 33 -4.26 1.48 1.41
CA GLU A 33 -5.03 2.73 1.41
C GLU A 33 -5.56 3.06 2.81
N SER A 34 -6.23 2.10 3.47
CA SER A 34 -6.79 2.31 4.80
C SER A 34 -5.73 2.75 5.82
N VAL A 35 -4.52 2.18 5.72
CA VAL A 35 -3.38 2.56 6.56
C VAL A 35 -2.88 3.96 6.22
N LEU A 36 -2.73 4.31 4.94
CA LEU A 36 -2.28 5.64 4.52
C LEU A 36 -3.24 6.73 5.00
N ARG A 37 -4.55 6.54 4.81
CA ARG A 37 -5.56 7.50 5.27
C ARG A 37 -5.54 7.68 6.79
N LEU A 38 -5.47 6.59 7.54
CA LEU A 38 -5.38 6.63 9.01
C LEU A 38 -4.14 7.40 9.51
N LEU A 39 -2.99 7.20 8.87
CA LEU A 39 -1.75 7.88 9.27
C LEU A 39 -1.79 9.36 8.89
N TYR A 40 -2.36 9.70 7.74
CA TYR A 40 -2.56 11.10 7.37
C TYR A 40 -3.53 11.83 8.30
N GLU A 41 -4.64 11.21 8.67
CA GLU A 41 -5.60 11.77 9.64
C GLU A 41 -4.96 12.06 11.01
N ARG A 42 -3.89 11.34 11.36
CA ARG A 42 -3.07 11.57 12.56
C ARG A 42 -2.03 12.68 12.41
N GLY A 43 -1.91 13.27 11.22
CA GLY A 43 -0.91 14.28 10.88
C GLY A 43 0.49 13.71 10.64
N GLU A 44 0.61 12.41 10.38
CA GLU A 44 1.90 11.76 10.10
C GLU A 44 2.29 11.95 8.63
N ALA A 45 3.60 11.99 8.36
CA ALA A 45 4.12 11.95 7.00
C ALA A 45 3.85 10.58 6.36
N ILE A 46 3.12 10.57 5.24
CA ILE A 46 2.73 9.37 4.52
C ILE A 46 3.66 9.05 3.35
N GLY A 47 3.86 7.76 3.10
CA GLY A 47 4.64 7.21 2.00
C GLY A 47 4.46 5.69 1.98
N PHE A 48 4.91 5.03 0.91
CA PHE A 48 4.80 3.58 0.80
C PHE A 48 5.93 2.96 -0.03
N ARG A 49 6.05 1.64 0.06
CA ARG A 49 6.84 0.79 -0.83
C ARG A 49 5.95 -0.39 -1.23
N VAL A 50 6.14 -0.92 -2.42
CA VAL A 50 5.45 -2.14 -2.86
C VAL A 50 6.51 -3.18 -3.18
N GLU A 51 6.35 -4.37 -2.63
CA GLU A 51 7.24 -5.51 -2.86
C GLU A 51 6.37 -6.68 -3.37
N GLY A 52 6.95 -7.67 -4.04
CA GLY A 52 6.17 -8.77 -4.61
C GLY A 52 6.94 -9.56 -5.66
N SER A 53 6.40 -10.72 -6.05
CA SER A 53 6.94 -11.55 -7.12
C SER A 53 6.40 -11.16 -8.51
N ASP A 54 5.17 -10.65 -8.59
CA ASP A 54 4.57 -10.16 -9.83
C ASP A 54 4.85 -8.66 -10.02
N THR A 55 5.74 -8.34 -10.96
CA THR A 55 6.11 -6.95 -11.29
C THR A 55 4.92 -6.14 -11.82
N ALA A 56 4.01 -6.75 -12.57
CA ALA A 56 2.85 -6.03 -13.10
C ALA A 56 1.86 -5.69 -11.98
N ALA A 57 1.63 -6.61 -11.05
CA ALA A 57 0.84 -6.34 -9.86
C ALA A 57 1.49 -5.26 -8.98
N ILE A 58 2.82 -5.31 -8.78
CA ILE A 58 3.55 -4.29 -8.04
C ILE A 58 3.31 -2.89 -8.62
N LEU A 59 3.44 -2.75 -9.95
CA LEU A 59 3.26 -1.46 -10.63
C LEU A 59 1.83 -0.95 -10.54
N ARG A 60 0.82 -1.83 -10.67
CA ARG A 60 -0.59 -1.44 -10.52
C ARG A 60 -0.92 -0.96 -9.11
N ILE A 61 -0.43 -1.68 -8.10
CA ILE A 61 -0.63 -1.30 -6.69
C ILE A 61 0.09 0.02 -6.41
N ALA A 62 1.32 0.19 -6.91
CA ALA A 62 2.06 1.42 -6.70
C ALA A 62 1.37 2.63 -7.33
N ALA A 63 0.95 2.53 -8.59
CA ALA A 63 0.23 3.60 -9.28
C ALA A 63 -1.07 3.98 -8.55
N TYR A 64 -1.82 2.98 -8.10
CA TYR A 64 -3.03 3.22 -7.31
C TYR A 64 -2.73 3.94 -5.99
N LEU A 65 -1.72 3.52 -5.25
CA LEU A 65 -1.38 4.16 -3.96
C LEU A 65 -0.78 5.56 -4.13
N ASP A 66 -0.07 5.82 -5.24
CA ASP A 66 0.40 7.18 -5.58
C ASP A 66 -0.78 8.13 -5.80
N GLU A 67 -1.84 7.68 -6.48
CA GLU A 67 -3.08 8.47 -6.65
C GLU A 67 -3.71 8.79 -5.28
N ILE A 68 -3.78 7.81 -4.37
CA ILE A 68 -4.30 8.02 -3.01
C ILE A 68 -3.45 9.02 -2.22
N VAL A 69 -2.13 8.90 -2.26
CA VAL A 69 -1.23 9.84 -1.55
C VAL A 69 -1.45 11.26 -2.06
N LEU A 70 -1.61 11.44 -3.38
CA LEU A 70 -1.89 12.74 -4.00
C LEU A 70 -3.27 13.29 -3.60
N GLU A 71 -4.31 12.45 -3.66
CA GLU A 71 -5.67 12.81 -3.24
C GLU A 71 -5.66 13.32 -1.80
N VAL A 72 -5.12 12.50 -0.90
CA VAL A 72 -5.12 12.77 0.54
C VAL A 72 -4.31 14.04 0.87
N ALA A 73 -3.16 14.24 0.22
CA ALA A 73 -2.33 15.43 0.42
C ALA A 73 -2.94 16.71 -0.21
N SER A 74 -3.75 16.58 -1.25
CA SER A 74 -4.40 17.74 -1.91
C SER A 74 -5.71 18.16 -1.25
N GLY A 75 -6.25 17.36 -0.33
CA GLY A 75 -7.48 17.67 0.41
C GLY A 75 -8.74 17.65 -0.45
N VAL A 76 -8.70 16.94 -1.58
CA VAL A 76 -9.83 16.71 -2.50
C VAL A 76 -10.72 15.59 -1.98
#